data_AF-A0A1Q5GHM2-F1
#
_entry.id   AF-A0A1Q5GHM2-F1
#
_cell.length_a   1.000
_cell.length_b   1.000
_cell.length_c   1.000
_cell.angle_alpha   90.00
_cell.angle_beta   90.00
_cell.angle_gamma   90.00
#
_symmetry.space_group_name_H-M   'P 1'
#
loop_
_entity.id
_entity.type
_entity.pdbx_description
1 polymer ?
#
loop_
_entity_poly.entity_id
_entity_poly.type
_entity_poly.pdbx_seq_one_letter_code
_entity_poly.pdbx_strand_id
1 'polypeptide(L)'
;MNRPWERTVHPIEQESYRRLRARLDTSHFPPLTRAVVERVIHSAADLDYATDLVCDEATLVTGHAALHAGAPVVTDVEMVAAGITRRETVCRLRQAGSGPGLTRSAHAIRLAYEEVGPGAIWVIGNAPTALEELLVLDAAPALVIGLPVGFVGATESKAALRESGLPAVSNVSEKGGSAVASAALNALLYHSPESL
;
A
#
# COMPACT_ATOMS: atom_id res chain seq x y z
N MET A 1 17.69 -20.26 9.06
CA MET A 1 17.48 -18.90 8.51
C MET A 1 16.00 -18.59 8.63
N ASN A 2 15.60 -17.60 9.43
CA ASN A 2 14.20 -17.19 9.53
C ASN A 2 13.77 -16.65 8.17
N ARG A 3 12.68 -17.17 7.60
CA ARG A 3 12.14 -16.63 6.35
C ARG A 3 11.53 -15.25 6.63
N PRO A 4 11.71 -14.24 5.75
CA PRO A 4 11.24 -12.87 6.03
C PRO A 4 9.71 -12.75 6.16
N TRP A 5 8.94 -13.74 5.70
CA TRP A 5 7.48 -13.81 5.87
C TRP A 5 7.01 -14.60 7.11
N GLU A 6 7.90 -15.36 7.78
CA GLU A 6 7.54 -16.13 8.97
C GLU A 6 7.31 -15.23 10.18
N ARG A 7 6.12 -15.33 10.78
CA ARG A 7 5.76 -14.58 11.98
C ARG A 7 4.95 -15.41 12.94
N THR A 8 5.26 -15.28 14.22
CA THR A 8 4.40 -15.76 15.29
C THR A 8 3.16 -14.87 15.35
N VAL A 9 2.01 -15.38 14.91
CA VAL A 9 0.75 -14.65 14.97
C VAL A 9 0.18 -14.75 16.39
N HIS A 10 0.03 -13.60 17.05
CA HIS A 10 -0.48 -13.54 18.42
C HIS A 10 -1.94 -14.04 18.49
N PRO A 11 -2.37 -14.74 19.56
CA PRO A 11 -3.74 -15.25 19.68
C PRO A 11 -4.84 -14.19 19.53
N ILE A 12 -4.59 -12.96 20.00
CA ILE A 12 -5.54 -11.83 19.83
C ILE A 12 -5.76 -11.50 18.35
N GLU A 13 -4.69 -11.55 17.54
CA GLU A 13 -4.79 -11.31 16.10
C GLU A 13 -5.64 -12.40 15.44
N GLN A 14 -5.40 -13.68 15.78
CA GLN A 14 -6.19 -14.81 15.28
C GLN A 14 -7.68 -14.68 15.62
N GLU A 15 -7.99 -14.35 16.88
CA GLU A 15 -9.37 -14.13 17.33
C GLU A 15 -10.02 -12.92 16.64
N SER A 16 -9.25 -11.87 16.36
CA SER A 16 -9.74 -10.71 15.60
C SER A 16 -10.16 -11.09 14.17
N TYR A 17 -9.34 -11.85 13.44
CA TYR A 17 -9.71 -12.35 12.10
C TYR A 17 -10.92 -13.30 12.15
N ARG A 18 -11.01 -14.15 13.17
CA ARG A 18 -12.18 -15.02 13.35
C ARG A 18 -13.47 -14.20 13.49
N ARG A 19 -13.44 -13.13 14.29
CA ARG A 19 -14.59 -12.22 14.48
C ARG A 19 -14.90 -11.41 13.22
N LEU A 20 -13.89 -10.96 12.49
CA LEU A 20 -14.05 -10.27 11.21
C LEU A 20 -14.79 -11.17 10.22
N ARG A 21 -14.29 -12.40 9.99
CA ARG A 21 -14.88 -13.36 9.04
C ARG A 21 -16.27 -13.86 9.44
N ALA A 22 -16.62 -13.77 10.72
CA ALA A 22 -17.98 -14.04 11.19
C ALA A 22 -18.98 -12.90 10.85
N ARG A 23 -18.49 -11.70 10.55
CA ARG A 23 -19.31 -10.53 10.20
C ARG A 23 -19.33 -10.24 8.70
N LEU A 24 -18.30 -10.68 7.98
CA LEU A 24 -18.11 -10.44 6.56
C LEU A 24 -17.57 -11.71 5.90
N ASP A 25 -18.32 -12.24 4.92
CA ASP A 25 -17.83 -13.36 4.11
C ASP A 25 -16.81 -12.88 3.08
N THR A 26 -15.56 -13.27 3.30
CA THR A 26 -14.41 -12.97 2.44
C THR A 26 -13.95 -14.18 1.63
N SER A 27 -14.68 -15.30 1.66
CA SER A 27 -14.27 -16.57 1.05
C SER A 27 -14.21 -16.54 -0.48
N HIS A 28 -14.93 -15.61 -1.09
CA HIS A 28 -14.96 -15.40 -2.54
C HIS A 28 -13.74 -14.64 -3.06
N PHE A 29 -12.98 -13.95 -2.20
CA PHE A 29 -11.78 -13.24 -2.62
C PHE A 29 -10.63 -14.23 -2.89
N PRO A 30 -9.85 -14.01 -3.96
CA PRO A 30 -8.59 -14.71 -4.19
C PRO A 30 -7.59 -14.52 -3.03
N PRO A 31 -6.57 -15.38 -2.91
CA PRO A 31 -5.68 -15.42 -1.74
C PRO A 31 -5.03 -14.09 -1.35
N LEU A 32 -4.40 -13.37 -2.29
CA LEU A 32 -3.74 -12.10 -1.98
C LEU A 32 -4.75 -10.97 -1.79
N THR A 33 -5.79 -10.90 -2.64
CA THR A 33 -6.89 -9.94 -2.48
C THR A 33 -7.50 -10.08 -1.08
N ARG A 34 -7.80 -11.31 -0.65
CA ARG A 34 -8.36 -11.61 0.67
C ARG A 34 -7.41 -11.17 1.78
N ALA A 35 -6.12 -11.47 1.66
CA ALA A 35 -5.13 -11.08 2.65
C ALA A 35 -5.06 -9.56 2.80
N VAL A 36 -5.04 -8.81 1.69
CA VAL A 36 -5.02 -7.34 1.68
C VAL A 36 -6.31 -6.77 2.29
N VAL A 37 -7.48 -7.20 1.79
CA VAL A 37 -8.79 -6.72 2.25
C VAL A 37 -8.97 -6.97 3.75
N GLU A 38 -8.75 -8.19 4.22
CA GLU A 38 -8.93 -8.50 5.64
C GLU A 38 -7.93 -7.74 6.53
N ARG A 39 -6.69 -7.53 6.06
CA ARG A 39 -5.66 -6.81 6.83
C ARG A 39 -5.98 -5.32 6.94
N VAL A 40 -6.49 -4.71 5.88
CA VAL A 40 -6.97 -3.31 5.86
C VAL A 40 -8.17 -3.15 6.80
N ILE A 41 -9.18 -4.01 6.68
CA ILE A 41 -10.36 -4.01 7.56
C ILE A 41 -9.94 -4.19 9.03
N HIS A 42 -9.04 -5.13 9.31
CA HIS A 42 -8.52 -5.36 10.67
C HIS A 42 -7.83 -4.11 11.23
N SER A 43 -7.07 -3.39 10.40
CA SER A 43 -6.35 -2.19 10.83
C SER A 43 -7.26 -0.98 11.05
N ALA A 44 -8.38 -0.88 10.34
CA ALA A 44 -9.31 0.26 10.42
C ALA A 44 -10.56 -0.03 11.26
N ALA A 45 -10.82 -1.31 11.58
CA ALA A 45 -12.09 -1.80 12.13
C ALA A 45 -13.32 -1.38 11.30
N ASP A 46 -13.15 -1.26 9.97
CA ASP A 46 -14.16 -0.76 9.04
C ASP A 46 -14.41 -1.80 7.94
N LEU A 47 -15.61 -2.39 7.93
CA LEU A 47 -15.99 -3.46 7.01
C LEU A 47 -16.25 -2.94 5.59
N ASP A 48 -16.49 -1.64 5.39
CA ASP A 48 -16.82 -1.08 4.09
C ASP A 48 -15.64 -1.18 3.10
N TYR A 49 -14.41 -1.31 3.61
CA TYR A 49 -13.24 -1.58 2.78
C TYR A 49 -13.35 -2.84 1.94
N ALA A 50 -14.25 -3.77 2.29
CA ALA A 50 -14.54 -4.96 1.48
C ALA A 50 -15.07 -4.61 0.08
N THR A 51 -15.81 -3.51 -0.04
CA THR A 51 -16.39 -3.04 -1.30
C THR A 51 -15.74 -1.75 -1.81
N ASP A 52 -15.03 -1.03 -0.95
CA ASP A 52 -14.36 0.23 -1.28
C ASP A 52 -12.96 0.02 -1.89
N LEU A 53 -12.24 -1.04 -1.49
CA LEU A 53 -10.94 -1.38 -2.07
C LEU A 53 -11.08 -1.87 -3.51
N VAL A 54 -10.15 -1.41 -4.35
CA VAL A 54 -10.02 -1.82 -5.74
C VAL A 54 -8.60 -2.36 -5.93
N CYS A 55 -8.51 -3.66 -6.15
CA CYS A 55 -7.30 -4.38 -6.51
C CYS A 55 -7.66 -5.68 -7.23
N ASP A 56 -6.82 -6.11 -8.15
CA ASP A 56 -6.97 -7.39 -8.83
C ASP A 56 -5.85 -8.37 -8.42
N GLU A 57 -6.18 -9.66 -8.40
CA GLU A 57 -5.24 -10.69 -7.93
C GLU A 57 -3.99 -10.78 -8.80
N ALA A 58 -4.10 -10.59 -10.13
CA ALA A 58 -2.95 -10.72 -11.03
C ALA A 58 -1.89 -9.63 -10.78
N THR A 59 -2.35 -8.40 -10.55
CA THR A 59 -1.52 -7.28 -10.10
C THR A 59 -0.88 -7.59 -8.75
N LEU A 60 -1.65 -8.09 -7.78
CA LEU A 60 -1.12 -8.44 -6.46
C LEU A 60 -0.06 -9.54 -6.54
N VAL A 61 -0.26 -10.57 -7.37
CA VAL A 61 0.72 -11.65 -7.58
C VAL A 61 2.02 -11.08 -8.14
N THR A 62 1.94 -10.20 -9.14
CA THR A 62 3.12 -9.57 -9.75
C THR A 62 3.87 -8.68 -8.74
N GLY A 63 3.13 -7.83 -8.01
CA GLY A 63 3.70 -6.97 -6.98
C GLY A 63 4.28 -7.75 -5.79
N HIS A 64 3.62 -8.84 -5.39
CA HIS A 64 4.09 -9.75 -4.35
C HIS A 64 5.40 -10.44 -4.76
N ALA A 65 5.49 -10.93 -5.99
CA ALA A 65 6.72 -11.52 -6.52
C ALA A 65 7.88 -10.51 -6.51
N ALA A 66 7.65 -9.28 -6.98
CA ALA A 66 8.65 -8.22 -6.95
C ALA A 66 9.06 -7.85 -5.52
N LEU A 67 8.09 -7.78 -4.59
CA LEU A 67 8.34 -7.49 -3.18
C LEU A 67 9.28 -8.53 -2.56
N HIS A 68 9.04 -9.82 -2.81
CA HIS A 68 9.85 -10.92 -2.30
C HIS A 68 11.17 -11.11 -3.06
N ALA A 69 11.26 -10.63 -4.32
CA ALA A 69 12.52 -10.52 -5.06
C ALA A 69 13.43 -9.36 -4.58
N GLY A 70 12.95 -8.54 -3.65
CA GLY A 70 13.73 -7.47 -3.03
C GLY A 70 13.53 -6.08 -3.64
N ALA A 71 12.43 -5.85 -4.37
CA ALA A 71 12.10 -4.53 -4.88
C ALA A 71 12.11 -3.48 -3.74
N PRO A 72 12.69 -2.28 -3.97
CA PRO A 72 12.67 -1.19 -2.99
C PRO A 72 11.24 -0.83 -2.60
N VAL A 73 11.01 -0.49 -1.33
CA VAL A 73 9.72 0.00 -0.85
C VAL A 73 9.86 1.48 -0.52
N VAL A 74 9.11 2.32 -1.23
CA VAL A 74 9.07 3.76 -1.04
C VAL A 74 7.78 4.16 -0.33
N THR A 75 7.86 5.13 0.58
CA THR A 75 6.70 5.64 1.32
C THR A 75 6.63 7.16 1.25
N ASP A 76 5.40 7.71 1.16
CA ASP A 76 5.20 9.17 1.10
C ASP A 76 5.46 9.89 2.42
N VAL A 77 5.18 9.22 3.56
CA VAL A 77 5.37 9.79 4.90
C VAL A 77 5.96 8.79 5.89
N GLU A 78 6.63 9.31 6.92
CA GLU A 78 7.27 8.54 7.98
C GLU A 78 6.31 7.61 8.73
N MET A 79 5.03 7.99 8.87
CA MET A 79 4.03 7.13 9.53
C MET A 79 3.72 5.86 8.73
N VAL A 80 3.80 5.92 7.39
CA VAL A 80 3.65 4.72 6.55
C VAL A 80 4.87 3.83 6.75
N ALA A 81 6.08 4.39 6.67
CA ALA A 81 7.34 3.69 6.93
C ALA A 81 7.33 2.98 8.28
N ALA A 82 6.96 3.69 9.36
CA ALA A 82 6.90 3.13 10.71
C ALA A 82 5.89 1.97 10.86
N GLY A 83 4.85 1.93 10.02
CA GLY A 83 3.86 0.85 10.02
C GLY A 83 4.34 -0.43 9.32
N ILE A 84 5.44 -0.38 8.57
CA ILE A 84 5.97 -1.51 7.78
C ILE A 84 7.02 -2.24 8.63
N THR A 85 6.76 -3.50 8.99
CA THR A 85 7.48 -4.11 10.14
C THR A 85 8.69 -4.98 9.80
N ARG A 86 8.81 -5.45 8.54
CA ARG A 86 9.85 -6.42 8.11
C ARG A 86 10.60 -6.01 6.85
N ARG A 87 10.53 -4.74 6.52
CA ARG A 87 11.14 -4.20 5.31
C ARG A 87 11.64 -2.79 5.60
N GLU A 88 12.90 -2.54 5.29
CA GLU A 88 13.42 -1.18 5.26
C GLU A 88 12.77 -0.41 4.11
N THR A 89 12.43 0.84 4.38
CA THR A 89 11.72 1.70 3.43
C THR A 89 12.52 2.94 3.11
N VAL A 90 12.37 3.42 1.88
CA VAL A 90 12.88 4.72 1.45
C VAL A 90 11.78 5.77 1.70
N CYS A 91 12.02 6.67 2.63
CA CYS A 91 11.17 7.83 2.89
C CYS A 91 12.02 9.10 2.77
N ARG A 92 11.68 9.98 1.83
CA ARG A 92 12.44 11.22 1.56
C ARG A 92 11.75 12.50 2.01
N LEU A 93 10.69 12.36 2.81
CA LEU A 93 9.91 13.51 3.29
C LEU A 93 10.76 14.50 4.13
N ARG A 94 11.73 14.00 4.91
CA ARG A 94 12.60 14.85 5.75
C ARG A 94 13.60 15.68 4.92
N GLN A 95 14.01 15.16 3.77
CA GLN A 95 14.93 15.81 2.85
C GLN A 95 14.21 16.74 1.87
N ALA A 96 12.91 16.57 1.72
CA ALA A 96 12.11 17.34 0.78
C ALA A 96 11.81 18.77 1.29
N GLY A 97 11.92 19.73 0.36
CA GLY A 97 11.39 21.09 0.50
C GLY A 97 10.06 21.29 -0.24
N SER A 98 9.38 22.40 0.01
CA SER A 98 8.18 22.84 -0.74
C SER A 98 8.44 24.15 -1.47
N GLY A 99 7.77 24.38 -2.59
CA GLY A 99 7.86 25.61 -3.37
C GLY A 99 6.58 25.89 -4.16
N PRO A 100 6.54 26.98 -4.96
CA PRO A 100 5.38 27.28 -5.81
C PRO A 100 5.03 26.10 -6.72
N GLY A 101 3.82 25.56 -6.57
CA GLY A 101 3.33 24.43 -7.36
C GLY A 101 3.89 23.04 -7.00
N LEU A 102 4.77 22.93 -5.99
CA LEU A 102 5.35 21.65 -5.58
C LEU A 102 5.26 21.47 -4.05
N THR A 103 4.41 20.55 -3.63
CA THR A 103 4.29 20.19 -2.21
C THR A 103 5.52 19.43 -1.73
N ARG A 104 5.77 19.46 -0.41
CA ARG A 104 6.85 18.69 0.20
C ARG A 104 6.75 17.20 -0.11
N SER A 105 5.55 16.63 -0.10
CA SER A 105 5.36 15.20 -0.39
C SER A 105 5.60 14.87 -1.86
N ALA A 106 5.18 15.72 -2.80
CA ALA A 106 5.52 15.56 -4.21
C ALA A 106 7.04 15.59 -4.44
N HIS A 107 7.74 16.58 -3.88
CA HIS A 107 9.20 16.63 -3.97
C HIS A 107 9.88 15.39 -3.35
N ALA A 108 9.36 14.86 -2.24
CA ALA A 108 9.87 13.63 -1.64
C ALA A 108 9.78 12.43 -2.60
N ILE A 109 8.72 12.33 -3.40
CA ILE A 109 8.56 11.27 -4.41
C ILE A 109 9.63 11.37 -5.50
N ARG A 110 9.95 12.57 -5.97
CA ARG A 110 11.06 12.78 -6.93
C ARG A 110 12.40 12.34 -6.35
N LEU A 111 12.71 12.78 -5.13
CA LEU A 111 13.97 12.42 -4.45
C LEU A 111 14.07 10.91 -4.23
N ALA A 112 12.96 10.25 -3.87
CA ALA A 112 12.95 8.81 -3.71
C ALA A 112 13.13 8.09 -5.05
N TYR A 113 12.51 8.58 -6.13
CA TYR A 113 12.67 8.02 -7.47
C TYR A 113 14.11 8.14 -7.98
N GLU A 114 14.76 9.28 -7.76
CA GLU A 114 16.18 9.49 -8.11
C GLU A 114 17.10 8.45 -7.43
N GLU A 115 16.73 7.95 -6.26
CA GLU A 115 17.50 6.94 -5.52
C GLU A 115 17.17 5.51 -5.94
N VAL A 116 15.89 5.17 -6.08
CA VAL A 116 15.47 3.77 -6.26
C VAL A 116 15.32 3.37 -7.73
N GLY A 117 15.15 4.34 -8.63
CA GLY A 117 14.88 4.10 -10.04
C GLY A 117 13.54 3.40 -10.31
N PRO A 118 13.37 2.79 -11.50
CA PRO A 118 12.14 2.10 -11.87
C PRO A 118 11.96 0.76 -11.14
N GLY A 119 10.72 0.27 -11.06
CA GLY A 119 10.42 -1.06 -10.53
C GLY A 119 10.27 -1.14 -9.00
N ALA A 120 10.31 -0.01 -8.30
CA ALA A 120 10.02 0.05 -6.86
C ALA A 120 8.53 -0.17 -6.56
N ILE A 121 8.25 -0.54 -5.32
CA ILE A 121 6.90 -0.59 -4.75
C ILE A 121 6.65 0.71 -3.99
N TRP A 122 5.56 1.40 -4.32
CA TRP A 122 5.24 2.70 -3.74
C TRP A 122 4.03 2.57 -2.82
N VAL A 123 4.16 3.04 -1.59
CA VAL A 123 3.09 3.03 -0.58
C VAL A 123 2.75 4.45 -0.19
N ILE A 124 1.68 4.97 -0.76
CA ILE A 124 1.21 6.34 -0.58
C ILE A 124 -0.02 6.30 0.32
N GLY A 125 0.17 6.66 1.59
CA GLY A 125 -0.88 6.55 2.61
C GLY A 125 -1.45 7.88 3.07
N ASN A 126 -0.85 9.03 2.72
CA ASN A 126 -1.24 10.30 3.30
C ASN A 126 -1.48 11.41 2.28
N ALA A 127 -0.54 11.64 1.36
CA ALA A 127 -0.59 12.82 0.51
C ALA A 127 -1.12 12.51 -0.91
N PRO A 128 -2.28 13.05 -1.31
CA PRO A 128 -2.75 12.97 -2.70
C PRO A 128 -1.72 13.49 -3.70
N THR A 129 -1.04 14.59 -3.36
CA THR A 129 -0.01 15.20 -4.21
C THR A 129 1.23 14.34 -4.38
N ALA A 130 1.52 13.41 -3.45
CA ALA A 130 2.58 12.42 -3.65
C ALA A 130 2.16 11.38 -4.70
N LEU A 131 0.90 10.95 -4.68
CA LEU A 131 0.37 10.03 -5.67
C LEU A 131 0.31 10.68 -7.05
N GLU A 132 -0.20 11.91 -7.15
CA GLU A 132 -0.21 12.68 -8.41
C GLU A 132 1.19 12.85 -8.99
N GLU A 133 2.18 13.15 -8.15
CA GLU A 133 3.56 13.28 -8.61
C GLU A 133 4.12 11.94 -9.10
N LEU A 134 3.82 10.82 -8.44
CA LEU A 134 4.25 9.50 -8.90
C LEU A 134 3.69 9.18 -10.31
N LEU A 135 2.46 9.59 -10.61
CA LEU A 135 1.80 9.34 -11.90
C LEU A 135 2.45 10.07 -13.07
N VAL A 136 3.20 11.14 -12.83
CA VAL A 136 3.90 11.89 -13.90
C VAL A 136 5.35 11.44 -14.10
N LEU A 137 5.88 10.60 -13.21
CA LEU A 137 7.22 10.04 -13.32
C LEU A 137 7.22 8.77 -14.17
N ASP A 138 8.33 8.51 -14.86
CA ASP A 138 8.58 7.23 -15.54
C ASP A 138 9.05 6.14 -14.56
N ALA A 139 8.36 6.04 -13.42
CA ALA A 139 8.79 5.23 -12.29
C ALA A 139 8.57 3.72 -12.50
N ALA A 140 7.83 3.32 -13.54
CA ALA A 140 7.48 1.94 -13.88
C ALA A 140 7.30 1.03 -12.63
N PRO A 141 6.41 1.40 -11.68
CA PRO A 141 6.34 0.76 -10.38
C PRO A 141 5.94 -0.71 -10.50
N ALA A 142 6.53 -1.56 -9.67
CA ALA A 142 6.12 -2.96 -9.58
C ALA A 142 4.73 -3.10 -8.93
N LEU A 143 4.40 -2.18 -8.01
CA LEU A 143 3.08 -2.04 -7.40
C LEU A 143 2.95 -0.65 -6.77
N VAL A 144 1.77 -0.04 -6.87
CA VAL A 144 1.40 1.18 -6.15
C VAL A 144 0.28 0.87 -5.17
N ILE A 145 0.54 0.99 -3.87
CA ILE A 145 -0.50 1.04 -2.84
C ILE A 145 -0.86 2.51 -2.64
N GLY A 146 -1.84 2.99 -3.41
CA GLY A 146 -2.33 4.36 -3.41
C GLY A 146 -3.58 4.49 -2.55
N LEU A 147 -3.40 4.72 -1.26
CA LEU A 147 -4.47 4.89 -0.28
C LEU A 147 -4.35 6.24 0.47
N PRO A 148 -4.12 7.40 -0.19
CA PRO A 148 -4.19 8.68 0.48
C PRO A 148 -5.60 8.91 1.04
N VAL A 149 -5.66 9.49 2.23
CA VAL A 149 -6.89 9.91 2.90
C VAL A 149 -7.09 11.41 2.73
N GLY A 150 -8.34 11.84 2.63
CA GLY A 150 -8.67 13.25 2.74
C GLY A 150 -9.88 13.65 1.92
N PHE A 151 -10.35 14.87 2.19
CA PHE A 151 -11.52 15.46 1.53
C PHE A 151 -11.15 16.37 0.35
N VAL A 152 -9.85 16.46 0.01
CA VAL A 152 -9.34 17.27 -1.10
C VAL A 152 -8.30 16.45 -1.86
N GLY A 153 -8.56 16.15 -3.13
CA GLY A 153 -7.62 15.48 -4.04
C GLY A 153 -7.46 13.97 -3.82
N ALA A 154 -7.89 13.41 -2.68
CA ALA A 154 -7.69 11.98 -2.39
C ALA A 154 -8.48 11.09 -3.36
N THR A 155 -9.77 11.36 -3.54
CA THR A 155 -10.62 10.59 -4.45
C THR A 155 -10.15 10.73 -5.90
N GLU A 156 -9.77 11.95 -6.30
CA GLU A 156 -9.31 12.29 -7.66
C GLU A 156 -7.96 11.63 -7.98
N SER A 157 -6.97 11.75 -7.08
CA SER A 157 -5.66 11.12 -7.27
C SER A 157 -5.75 9.59 -7.32
N LYS A 158 -6.65 8.98 -6.53
CA LYS A 158 -6.92 7.55 -6.57
C LYS A 158 -7.66 7.12 -7.85
N ALA A 159 -8.58 7.94 -8.34
CA ALA A 159 -9.22 7.71 -9.64
C ALA A 159 -8.17 7.74 -10.76
N ALA A 160 -7.31 8.76 -10.77
CA ALA A 160 -6.21 8.88 -11.72
C ALA A 160 -5.25 7.67 -11.66
N LEU A 161 -4.94 7.16 -10.47
CA LEU A 161 -4.16 5.93 -10.33
C LEU A 161 -4.84 4.74 -10.99
N ARG A 162 -6.14 4.53 -10.75
CA ARG A 162 -6.90 3.42 -11.37
C ARG A 162 -6.97 3.55 -12.89
N GLU A 163 -7.02 4.78 -13.41
CA GLU A 163 -7.09 5.05 -14.85
C GLU A 163 -5.72 5.00 -15.55
N SER A 164 -4.62 5.10 -14.79
CA SER A 164 -3.26 5.15 -15.33
C SER A 164 -2.77 3.84 -15.96
N GLY A 165 -3.38 2.70 -15.62
CA GLY A 165 -2.92 1.37 -16.02
C GLY A 165 -1.72 0.85 -15.23
N LEU A 166 -1.23 1.58 -14.22
CA LEU A 166 -0.20 1.09 -13.30
C LEU A 166 -0.75 -0.06 -12.42
N PRO A 167 0.09 -1.04 -12.05
CA PRO A 167 -0.30 -2.08 -11.09
C PRO A 167 -0.60 -1.44 -9.73
N ALA A 168 -1.84 -1.51 -9.26
CA ALA A 168 -2.28 -0.74 -8.10
C ALA A 168 -3.23 -1.46 -7.12
N VAL A 169 -3.11 -1.06 -5.85
CA VAL A 169 -4.15 -1.16 -4.82
C VAL A 169 -4.63 0.25 -4.51
N SER A 170 -5.93 0.50 -4.68
CA SER A 170 -6.58 1.79 -4.45
C SER A 170 -7.89 1.59 -3.69
N ASN A 171 -8.60 2.68 -3.37
CA ASN A 171 -10.01 2.65 -3.01
C ASN A 171 -10.78 3.83 -3.65
N VAL A 172 -12.12 3.81 -3.55
CA VAL A 172 -13.00 4.79 -4.23
C VAL A 172 -13.29 6.00 -3.35
N SER A 173 -13.55 5.81 -2.06
CA SER A 173 -13.95 6.86 -1.13
C SER A 173 -12.79 7.77 -0.67
N GLU A 174 -13.07 8.75 0.18
CA GLU A 174 -12.10 9.61 0.87
C GLU A 174 -11.25 8.85 1.91
N LYS A 175 -11.67 7.62 2.26
CA LYS A 175 -10.99 6.77 3.24
C LYS A 175 -9.58 6.43 2.74
N GLY A 176 -8.68 6.14 3.67
CA GLY A 176 -7.29 5.84 3.37
C GLY A 176 -6.47 5.96 4.65
N GLY A 177 -5.20 6.33 4.50
CA GLY A 177 -4.36 6.67 5.64
C GLY A 177 -3.16 5.74 5.79
N SER A 178 -2.19 6.17 6.59
CA SER A 178 -0.96 5.43 6.78
C SER A 178 -1.17 4.03 7.37
N ALA A 179 -2.16 3.87 8.25
CA ALA A 179 -2.49 2.58 8.85
C ALA A 179 -2.95 1.56 7.80
N VAL A 180 -3.90 1.92 6.93
CA VAL A 180 -4.41 1.00 5.90
C VAL A 180 -3.39 0.77 4.77
N ALA A 181 -2.61 1.79 4.39
CA ALA A 181 -1.56 1.65 3.39
C ALA A 181 -0.45 0.69 3.84
N SER A 182 0.05 0.88 5.07
CA SER A 182 1.04 -0.05 5.65
C SER A 182 0.45 -1.44 5.91
N ALA A 183 -0.84 -1.54 6.29
CA ALA A 183 -1.55 -2.81 6.44
C ALA A 183 -1.61 -3.60 5.12
N ALA A 184 -1.93 -2.94 4.00
CA ALA A 184 -1.95 -3.57 2.68
C ALA A 184 -0.58 -4.13 2.29
N LEU A 185 0.51 -3.36 2.45
CA LEU A 185 1.85 -3.86 2.16
C LEU A 185 2.24 -5.02 3.09
N ASN A 186 1.96 -4.88 4.38
CA ASN A 186 2.25 -5.93 5.37
C ASN A 186 1.50 -7.23 5.05
N ALA A 187 0.29 -7.17 4.52
CA ALA A 187 -0.45 -8.36 4.08
C ALA A 187 0.37 -9.14 3.04
N LEU A 188 0.95 -8.44 2.06
CA LEU A 188 1.79 -9.04 1.02
C LEU A 188 3.13 -9.54 1.57
N LEU A 189 3.75 -8.79 2.49
CA LEU A 189 5.00 -9.21 3.16
C LEU A 189 4.85 -10.50 3.95
N TYR A 190 3.71 -10.69 4.62
CA TYR A 190 3.47 -11.86 5.48
C TYR A 190 2.88 -13.04 4.71
N HIS A 191 2.38 -12.82 3.51
CA HIS A 191 1.87 -13.90 2.67
C HIS A 191 3.05 -14.68 2.08
N SER A 192 3.11 -15.98 2.34
CA SER A 192 4.19 -16.83 1.86
C SER A 192 4.16 -16.91 0.32
N PRO A 193 5.30 -16.74 -0.38
CA PRO A 193 5.38 -16.98 -1.81
C PRO A 193 5.14 -18.44 -2.21
N GLU A 194 5.25 -19.37 -1.26
CA GLU A 194 4.96 -20.80 -1.48
C GLU A 194 3.46 -21.13 -1.43
N SER A 195 2.60 -20.14 -1.17
CA SER A 195 1.16 -20.31 -1.01
C SER A 195 0.34 -19.77 -2.20
N LEU A 196 1.03 -19.38 -3.28
CA LEU A 196 0.44 -18.90 -4.53
C LEU A 196 0.42 -20.01 -5.59
#